data_AF-A0A6G2IFC8-F1
#
_entry.id   AF-A0A6G2IFC8-F1
#
_cell.length_a   1.000
_cell.length_b   1.000
_cell.length_c   1.000
_cell.angle_alpha   90.00
_cell.angle_beta   90.00
_cell.angle_gamma   90.00
#
_symmetry.space_group_name_H-M   'P 1'
#
loop_
_entity.id
_entity.type
_entity.pdbx_description
1 polymer ?
#
loop_
_entity_poly.entity_id
_entity_poly.type
_entity_poly.pdbx_seq_one_letter_code
_entity_poly.pdbx_strand_id
1 'polypeptide(L)'
;MDQTTKTWIFDDLDDLDDIDYEFEQDHEVEVVPPSLSRLAASDLAERTRLIDEYVRAELARVLRVDPHSIDTVGRPMNSLGIGSISGLELQRRMEAVLHVDVNLNMLLRANSAAELVDCLAGQLGPEDSPHKHARGHVVSHDLPGTA
;
A
#
# COMPACT_ATOMS: atom_id res chain seq x y z
N MET A 1 -40.37 -23.85 11.11
CA MET A 1 -39.35 -23.06 10.41
C MET A 1 -39.22 -21.76 11.17
N ASP A 2 -38.31 -21.72 12.13
CA ASP A 2 -38.00 -20.53 12.91
C ASP A 2 -37.16 -19.57 12.07
N GLN A 3 -37.60 -18.31 12.00
CA GLN A 3 -36.73 -17.20 11.60
C GLN A 3 -36.90 -16.08 12.61
N THR A 4 -36.06 -16.16 13.64
CA THR A 4 -35.77 -15.08 14.58
C THR A 4 -35.11 -13.94 13.79
N THR A 5 -35.87 -12.88 13.50
CA THR A 5 -35.32 -11.63 13.01
C THR A 5 -35.04 -10.75 14.22
N LYS A 6 -33.75 -10.66 14.53
CA LYS A 6 -33.19 -9.95 15.67
C LYS A 6 -33.48 -8.46 15.53
N THR A 7 -34.28 -7.96 16.46
CA THR A 7 -34.55 -6.54 16.68
C THR A 7 -33.21 -5.79 16.82
N TRP A 8 -33.05 -4.71 16.06
CA TRP A 8 -32.10 -3.65 16.36
C TRP A 8 -32.95 -2.45 16.74
N ILE A 9 -32.95 -2.12 18.03
CA ILE A 9 -33.59 -0.94 18.59
C ILE A 9 -32.58 0.20 18.40
N PHE A 10 -32.90 1.14 17.51
CA PHE A 10 -32.34 2.49 17.49
C PHE A 10 -33.50 3.43 17.81
N ASP A 11 -33.65 3.74 19.09
CA ASP A 11 -34.62 4.69 19.64
C ASP A 11 -33.83 5.53 20.65
N ASP A 12 -33.09 6.51 20.14
CA ASP A 12 -32.60 7.74 20.81
C ASP A 12 -31.64 8.46 19.84
N LEU A 13 -32.17 9.30 18.94
CA LEU A 13 -31.34 10.12 18.06
C LEU A 13 -32.10 11.39 17.62
N ASP A 14 -32.60 12.15 18.59
CA ASP A 14 -33.31 13.43 18.36
C ASP A 14 -32.38 14.66 18.54
N ASP A 15 -31.06 14.45 18.66
CA ASP A 15 -30.09 15.49 19.07
C ASP A 15 -28.88 15.61 18.10
N LEU A 16 -29.12 15.51 16.78
CA LEU A 16 -28.07 15.61 15.74
C LEU A 16 -28.29 16.77 14.75
N ASP A 17 -28.69 17.94 15.22
CA ASP A 17 -28.74 19.16 14.40
C ASP A 17 -27.38 19.91 14.33
N ASP A 18 -26.34 19.44 15.03
CA ASP A 18 -25.03 20.10 15.15
C ASP A 18 -23.84 19.21 14.75
N ILE A 19 -24.06 18.30 13.79
CA ILE A 19 -22.92 17.71 13.08
C ILE A 19 -22.78 18.44 11.75
N ASP A 20 -21.89 19.43 11.72
CA ASP A 20 -21.11 19.79 10.53
C ASP A 20 -20.32 18.55 10.10
N TYR A 21 -21.04 17.55 9.58
CA TYR A 21 -20.47 16.42 8.87
C TYR A 21 -20.06 17.02 7.53
N GLU A 22 -18.94 17.77 7.53
CA GLU A 22 -18.20 18.05 6.30
C GLU A 22 -17.99 16.68 5.66
N PHE A 23 -18.80 16.41 4.64
CA PHE A 23 -18.76 15.18 3.86
C PHE A 23 -17.31 15.08 3.39
N GLU A 24 -16.50 14.26 4.08
CA GLU A 24 -15.11 14.04 3.73
C GLU A 24 -15.13 13.67 2.25
N GLN A 25 -14.63 14.57 1.41
CA GLN A 25 -14.79 14.48 -0.03
C GLN A 25 -14.39 13.06 -0.45
N ASP A 26 -15.32 12.35 -1.10
CA ASP A 26 -15.04 11.01 -1.61
C ASP A 26 -13.93 11.19 -2.66
N HIS A 27 -12.69 11.01 -2.21
CA HIS A 27 -11.50 11.26 -3.02
C HIS A 27 -11.40 10.09 -4.00
N GLU A 28 -12.14 10.19 -5.10
CA GLU A 28 -12.07 9.25 -6.22
C GLU A 28 -10.69 9.39 -6.88
N VAL A 29 -9.69 8.71 -6.31
CA VAL A 29 -8.36 8.64 -6.91
C VAL A 29 -8.44 7.79 -8.17
N GLU A 30 -8.48 8.44 -9.33
CA GLU A 30 -8.30 7.77 -10.62
C GLU A 30 -6.85 7.29 -10.74
N VAL A 31 -6.65 5.98 -10.65
CA VAL A 31 -5.33 5.37 -10.81
C VAL A 31 -5.11 5.06 -12.29
N VAL A 32 -4.15 5.75 -12.90
CA VAL A 32 -3.73 5.46 -14.28
C VAL A 32 -2.65 4.35 -14.25
N PRO A 33 -2.92 3.16 -14.82
CA PRO A 33 -1.93 2.09 -14.84
C PRO A 33 -0.76 2.45 -15.77
N PRO A 34 0.49 2.19 -15.37
CA PRO A 34 1.65 2.45 -16.22
C PRO A 34 1.70 1.46 -17.39
N SER A 35 2.22 1.91 -18.54
CA SER A 35 2.47 1.04 -19.67
C SER A 35 3.67 0.12 -19.41
N LEU A 36 3.47 -1.20 -19.42
CA LEU A 36 4.54 -2.18 -19.24
C LEU A 36 5.67 -2.03 -20.26
N SER A 37 5.31 -1.78 -21.53
CA SER A 37 6.30 -1.53 -22.58
C SER A 37 7.14 -0.27 -22.30
N ARG A 38 6.52 0.78 -21.75
CA ARG A 38 7.24 1.99 -21.32
C ARG A 38 8.15 1.69 -20.14
N LEU A 39 7.67 0.95 -19.13
CA LEU A 39 8.47 0.58 -17.96
C LEU A 39 9.71 -0.22 -18.36
N ALA A 40 9.56 -1.22 -19.23
CA ALA A 40 10.66 -2.04 -19.71
C ALA A 40 11.69 -1.26 -20.55
N ALA A 41 11.24 -0.26 -21.31
CA ALA A 41 12.11 0.58 -22.15
C ALA A 41 12.75 1.75 -21.38
N SER A 42 12.27 2.08 -20.18
CA SER A 42 12.78 3.17 -19.36
C SER A 42 14.09 2.77 -18.65
N ASP A 43 14.94 3.74 -18.37
CA ASP A 43 16.04 3.54 -17.42
C ASP A 43 15.50 3.34 -15.99
N LEU A 44 16.38 2.98 -15.05
CA LEU A 44 15.98 2.71 -13.67
C LEU A 44 15.33 3.93 -13.00
N ALA A 45 15.82 5.14 -13.22
CA ALA A 45 15.34 6.33 -12.55
C ALA A 45 13.93 6.71 -13.02
N GLU A 46 13.70 6.70 -14.34
CA GLU A 46 12.37 6.95 -14.91
C GLU A 46 11.39 5.83 -14.53
N ARG A 47 11.83 4.57 -14.49
CA ARG A 47 10.98 3.46 -14.06
C ARG A 47 10.59 3.58 -12.59
N THR A 48 11.53 3.87 -11.71
CA THR A 48 11.26 4.13 -10.28
C THR A 48 10.25 5.27 -10.13
N ARG A 49 10.38 6.35 -10.90
CA ARG A 49 9.42 7.46 -10.86
C ARG A 49 8.01 7.05 -11.31
N LEU A 50 7.88 6.31 -12.41
CA LEU A 50 6.58 5.84 -12.91
C LEU A 50 5.91 4.87 -11.93
N ILE A 51 6.69 4.01 -11.30
CA ILE A 51 6.18 3.09 -10.28
C ILE A 51 5.83 3.84 -8.99
N ASP A 52 6.60 4.85 -8.56
CA ASP A 52 6.28 5.69 -7.39
C ASP A 52 4.92 6.38 -7.57
N GLU A 53 4.67 6.97 -8.74
CA GLU A 53 3.41 7.63 -9.04
C GLU A 53 2.23 6.65 -8.96
N TYR A 54 2.37 5.47 -9.56
CA TYR A 54 1.35 4.43 -9.52
C TYR A 54 1.10 3.89 -8.10
N VAL A 55 2.18 3.54 -7.37
CA VAL A 55 2.09 3.03 -5.99
C VAL A 55 1.46 4.07 -5.07
N ARG A 56 1.83 5.34 -5.19
CA ARG A 56 1.25 6.44 -4.42
C ARG A 56 -0.26 6.56 -4.68
N ALA A 57 -0.69 6.49 -5.94
CA ALA A 57 -2.10 6.54 -6.30
C ALA A 57 -2.89 5.34 -5.74
N GLU A 58 -2.35 4.12 -5.81
CA GLU A 58 -2.99 2.94 -5.22
C GLU A 58 -3.06 3.00 -3.69
N LEU A 59 -2.01 3.51 -3.02
CA LEU A 59 -2.03 3.74 -1.58
C LEU A 59 -3.11 4.76 -1.19
N ALA A 60 -3.16 5.87 -1.90
CA ALA A 60 -4.15 6.92 -1.69
C ALA A 60 -5.59 6.40 -1.86
N ARG A 61 -5.82 5.57 -2.89
CA ARG A 61 -7.10 4.92 -3.15
C ARG A 61 -7.50 3.97 -2.01
N VAL A 62 -6.58 3.12 -1.54
CA VAL A 62 -6.85 2.15 -0.47
C VAL A 62 -7.07 2.86 0.87
N LEU A 63 -6.33 3.93 1.13
CA LEU A 63 -6.41 4.71 2.37
C LEU A 63 -7.52 5.79 2.32
N ARG A 64 -8.11 6.04 1.15
CA ARG A 64 -9.12 7.08 0.89
C ARG A 64 -8.64 8.48 1.28
N VAL A 65 -7.42 8.81 0.86
CA VAL A 65 -6.79 10.11 1.11
C VAL A 65 -6.25 10.68 -0.19
N ASP A 66 -5.84 11.95 -0.16
CA ASP A 66 -5.19 12.60 -1.30
C ASP A 66 -3.81 11.96 -1.58
N PRO A 67 -3.45 11.65 -2.84
CA PRO A 67 -2.15 11.07 -3.18
C PRO A 67 -0.96 11.90 -2.71
N HIS A 68 -1.05 13.23 -2.72
CA HIS A 68 0.02 14.12 -2.28
C HIS A 68 0.20 14.13 -0.76
N SER A 69 -0.76 13.60 0.00
CA SER A 69 -0.64 13.43 1.46
C SER A 69 0.17 12.19 1.88
N ILE A 70 0.42 11.26 0.95
CA ILE A 70 1.16 10.03 1.23
C ILE A 70 2.66 10.29 1.31
N ASP A 71 3.23 10.07 2.49
CA ASP A 71 4.67 10.08 2.73
C ASP A 71 5.30 8.75 2.30
N THR A 72 5.97 8.74 1.14
CA THR A 72 6.52 7.51 0.57
C THR A 72 7.93 7.16 1.07
N VAL A 73 8.68 8.07 1.69
CA VAL A 73 10.13 7.90 1.92
C VAL A 73 10.48 7.57 3.38
N GLY A 74 9.58 7.83 4.34
CA GLY A 74 9.94 7.77 5.76
C GLY A 74 9.06 6.93 6.68
N ARG A 75 7.99 6.31 6.17
CA ARG A 75 6.98 5.65 7.02
C ARG A 75 6.78 4.18 6.68
N PRO A 76 6.87 3.27 7.68
CA PRO A 76 6.56 1.87 7.45
C PRO A 76 5.08 1.72 7.08
N MET A 77 4.80 0.66 6.34
CA MET A 77 3.47 0.44 5.74
C MET A 77 2.35 0.38 6.77
N ASN A 78 2.61 -0.18 7.95
CA ASN A 78 1.66 -0.20 9.06
C ASN A 78 1.35 1.21 9.62
N SER A 79 2.33 2.10 9.67
CA SER A 79 2.15 3.49 10.11
C SER A 79 1.46 4.35 9.06
N LEU A 80 1.48 3.95 7.79
CA LEU A 80 0.65 4.52 6.73
C LEU A 80 -0.81 4.04 6.80
N GLY A 81 -1.14 3.06 7.65
CA GLY A 81 -2.48 2.48 7.75
C GLY A 81 -2.69 1.24 6.87
N ILE A 82 -1.63 0.72 6.22
CA ILE A 82 -1.72 -0.51 5.43
C ILE A 82 -1.64 -1.73 6.36
N GLY A 83 -2.81 -2.27 6.70
CA GLY A 83 -2.98 -3.55 7.37
C GLY A 83 -3.09 -4.74 6.41
N SER A 84 -3.36 -5.94 6.93
CA SER A 84 -3.38 -7.17 6.13
C SER A 84 -4.44 -7.20 5.02
N ILE A 85 -5.65 -6.67 5.27
CA ILE A 85 -6.74 -6.65 4.27
C ILE A 85 -6.42 -5.67 3.14
N SER A 86 -6.12 -4.42 3.50
CA SER A 86 -5.69 -3.37 2.56
C SER A 86 -4.40 -3.76 1.82
N GLY A 87 -3.47 -4.46 2.47
CA GLY A 87 -2.24 -4.93 1.87
C GLY A 87 -2.48 -6.05 0.85
N LEU A 88 -3.39 -6.99 1.12
CA LEU A 88 -3.77 -8.03 0.17
C LEU A 88 -4.50 -7.44 -1.05
N GLU A 89 -5.33 -6.43 -0.83
CA GLU A 89 -5.99 -5.69 -1.90
C GLU A 89 -4.96 -4.96 -2.79
N LEU A 90 -4.01 -4.25 -2.17
CA LEU A 90 -2.91 -3.57 -2.84
C LEU A 90 -2.05 -4.55 -3.65
N GLN A 91 -1.68 -5.68 -3.04
CA GLN A 91 -0.94 -6.77 -3.67
C GLN A 91 -1.63 -7.22 -4.96
N ARG A 92 -2.91 -7.62 -4.88
CA ARG A 92 -3.65 -8.14 -6.03
C ARG A 92 -3.74 -7.14 -7.18
N ARG A 93 -3.91 -5.85 -6.88
CA ARG A 93 -3.95 -4.80 -7.91
C ARG A 93 -2.62 -4.62 -8.60
N MET A 94 -1.53 -4.57 -7.83
CA MET A 94 -0.19 -4.46 -8.37
C MET A 94 0.16 -5.67 -9.25
N GLU A 95 -0.11 -6.89 -8.79
CA GLU A 95 0.13 -8.11 -9.57
C GLU A 95 -0.69 -8.12 -10.87
N ALA A 96 -1.96 -7.67 -10.82
CA ALA A 96 -2.84 -7.63 -12.00
C ALA A 96 -2.39 -6.60 -13.05
N VAL A 97 -1.85 -5.45 -12.64
CA VAL A 97 -1.46 -4.36 -13.55
C VAL A 97 -0.01 -4.52 -14.03
N LEU A 98 0.90 -4.86 -13.10
CA LEU A 98 2.34 -4.91 -13.37
C LEU A 98 2.80 -6.29 -13.86
N HIS A 99 1.97 -7.33 -13.73
CA HIS A 99 2.32 -8.72 -14.07
C HIS A 99 3.57 -9.24 -13.35
N VAL A 100 3.75 -8.83 -12.09
CA VAL A 100 4.83 -9.29 -11.20
C VAL A 100 4.26 -10.11 -10.04
N ASP A 101 5.13 -10.80 -9.30
CA ASP A 101 4.78 -11.40 -8.00
C ASP A 101 5.10 -10.40 -6.89
N VAL A 102 4.09 -10.00 -6.12
CA VAL A 102 4.27 -9.09 -4.99
C VAL A 102 4.17 -9.89 -3.72
N ASN A 103 5.28 -10.14 -3.02
CA ASN A 103 5.20 -10.86 -1.76
C ASN A 103 4.49 -10.02 -0.68
N LEU A 104 3.28 -10.43 -0.26
CA LEU A 104 2.48 -9.71 0.75
C LEU A 104 3.23 -9.48 2.07
N ASN A 105 4.04 -10.44 2.52
CA ASN A 105 4.79 -10.30 3.76
C ASN A 105 5.87 -9.22 3.65
N MET A 106 6.57 -9.18 2.50
CA MET A 106 7.53 -8.12 2.20
C MET A 106 6.84 -6.76 2.15
N LEU A 107 5.71 -6.67 1.43
CA LEU A 107 4.91 -5.44 1.34
C LEU A 107 4.49 -4.94 2.72
N LEU A 108 3.89 -5.79 3.57
CA LEU A 108 3.43 -5.37 4.90
C LEU A 108 4.57 -4.98 5.86
N ARG A 109 5.80 -5.44 5.59
CA ARG A 109 6.99 -5.17 6.42
C ARG A 109 7.92 -4.11 5.84
N ALA A 110 7.63 -3.57 4.67
CA ALA A 110 8.45 -2.53 4.07
C ALA A 110 8.53 -1.31 5.01
N ASN A 111 9.74 -0.76 5.14
CA ASN A 111 10.00 0.40 6.01
C ASN A 111 9.51 1.70 5.37
N SER A 112 9.21 1.67 4.08
CA SER A 112 8.63 2.77 3.33
C SER A 112 7.95 2.27 2.06
N ALA A 113 7.05 3.09 1.49
CA ALA A 113 6.50 2.80 0.17
C ALA A 113 7.58 2.90 -0.92
N ALA A 114 8.60 3.75 -0.73
CA ALA A 114 9.75 3.85 -1.64
C ALA A 114 10.55 2.54 -1.71
N GLU A 115 10.68 1.81 -0.60
CA GLU A 115 11.33 0.48 -0.60
C GLU A 115 10.56 -0.52 -1.48
N LEU A 116 9.22 -0.47 -1.45
CA LEU A 116 8.37 -1.27 -2.33
C LEU A 116 8.53 -0.83 -3.80
N VAL A 117 8.58 0.48 -4.07
CA VAL A 117 8.78 1.04 -5.41
C VAL A 117 10.10 0.56 -6.01
N ASP A 118 11.20 0.64 -5.26
CA ASP A 118 12.52 0.22 -5.73
C ASP A 118 12.55 -1.28 -6.03
N CYS A 119 11.89 -2.10 -5.20
CA CYS A 119 11.75 -3.54 -5.45
C CYS A 119 11.01 -3.83 -6.76
N LEU A 120 9.89 -3.14 -7.01
CA LEU A 120 9.09 -3.30 -8.22
C LEU A 120 9.84 -2.78 -9.47
N ALA A 121 10.52 -1.64 -9.37
CA ALA A 121 11.31 -1.08 -10.46
C ALA A 121 12.49 -1.98 -10.85
N GLY A 122 13.08 -2.69 -9.88
CA GLY A 122 14.10 -3.71 -10.12
C GLY A 122 13.57 -4.91 -10.91
N GLN A 123 12.37 -5.40 -10.58
CA GLN A 123 11.75 -6.55 -11.26
C GLN A 123 11.31 -6.25 -12.69
N LEU A 124 10.92 -5.00 -12.97
CA LEU A 124 10.37 -4.57 -14.26
C LEU A 124 11.43 -4.07 -15.25
N GLY A 125 12.72 -4.24 -14.93
CA GLY A 125 13.82 -3.83 -15.79
C GLY A 125 14.31 -4.86 -16.77
N PRO A 126 15.14 -4.45 -17.75
CA PRO A 126 15.81 -5.37 -18.68
C PRO A 126 16.78 -6.33 -17.97
N GLU A 127 17.16 -6.01 -16.73
CA GLU A 127 17.94 -6.87 -15.84
C GLU A 127 17.00 -7.92 -15.21
N ASP A 128 16.45 -8.83 -16.02
CA ASP A 128 15.75 -10.03 -15.56
C ASP A 128 16.78 -10.94 -14.87
N SER A 129 17.14 -10.60 -13.64
CA SER A 129 17.80 -11.50 -12.73
C SER A 129 16.73 -12.00 -11.75
N PRO A 130 16.29 -13.27 -11.85
CA PRO A 130 15.35 -13.86 -10.91
C PRO A 130 16.10 -14.13 -9.59
N HIS A 131 16.42 -13.09 -8.82
CA HIS A 131 17.13 -13.21 -7.55
C HIS A 131 16.57 -12.22 -6.52
N LYS A 132 15.92 -12.66 -5.44
CA LYS A 132 16.45 -13.38 -4.27
C LYS A 132 16.67 -12.40 -3.11
N HIS A 133 16.06 -12.72 -1.96
CA HIS A 133 16.18 -12.14 -0.62
C HIS A 133 15.28 -10.90 -0.38
N ALA A 134 14.18 -10.99 0.35
CA ALA A 134 14.12 -11.47 1.73
C ALA A 134 15.47 -11.25 2.45
N ARG A 135 15.97 -10.01 2.45
CA ARG A 135 16.99 -9.65 3.44
C ARG A 135 16.30 -9.63 4.79
N GLY A 136 16.37 -10.80 5.43
CA GLY A 136 16.09 -10.95 6.85
C GLY A 136 16.80 -9.84 7.60
N HIS A 137 16.01 -9.05 8.31
CA HIS A 137 16.48 -8.19 9.36
C HIS A 137 17.13 -9.09 10.43
N VAL A 138 18.46 -9.22 10.38
CA VAL A 138 19.22 -9.76 11.49
C VAL A 138 19.13 -8.71 12.60
N VAL A 139 18.28 -8.97 13.58
CA VAL A 139 18.34 -8.25 14.85
C VAL A 139 19.68 -8.67 15.47
N SER A 140 20.69 -7.81 15.38
CA SER A 140 21.84 -7.90 16.27
C SER A 140 21.34 -7.61 17.68
N HIS A 141 21.00 -8.65 18.43
CA HIS A 141 20.88 -8.57 19.87
C HIS A 141 22.31 -8.54 20.42
N ASP A 142 22.87 -7.34 20.55
CA ASP A 142 24.11 -7.12 21.28
C ASP A 142 23.83 -7.42 22.77
N LEU A 143 24.49 -8.46 23.29
CA LEU A 143 24.48 -8.78 24.71
C LEU A 143 25.42 -7.82 25.43
N PRO A 144 24.97 -7.04 26.43
CA PRO A 144 25.90 -6.44 27.36
C PRO A 144 26.42 -7.53 28.30
N GLY A 145 27.70 -7.89 28.12
CA GLY A 145 28.48 -8.56 29.15
C GLY A 145 28.54 -7.68 30.40
N THR A 146 28.30 -8.28 31.55
CA THR A 146 28.69 -7.70 32.84
C THR A 146 29.45 -8.75 33.65
N ALA A 147 30.60 -8.26 34.11
CA ALA A 147 31.67 -8.83 34.94
C ALA A 147 31.29 -9.91 35.96
#